data_AF-A0A958ANC5-F1
#
_entry.id   AF-A0A958ANC5-F1
#
_cell.length_a   1.000
_cell.length_b   1.000
_cell.length_c   1.000
_cell.angle_alpha   90.00
_cell.angle_beta   90.00
_cell.angle_gamma   90.00
#
_symmetry.space_group_name_H-M   'P 1'
#
loop_
_entity.id
_entity.type
_entity.pdbx_description
1 polymer ?
#
loop_
_entity_poly.entity_id
_entity_poly.type
_entity_poly.pdbx_seq_one_letter_code
_entity_poly.pdbx_strand_id
1 'polypeptide(L)'
;MKQYFWLVSLVFLSFGLAGCDSAGADSNQVATPAALAATTTPNAMPGMEHNMNSMDSDAVRLPPTLEAMPGMEHDMEATMNQSTPSMVGHNMAPISTEGVSLASDAQGGQLLPFREEDGVKVFELTTQAVLWPILQGVTVTAYTYNGTVPGPMIRVTEGDRVRVIIKNELPEPTTIHWHGILVPNAMDGVPGVTQDPIQPGDSFTYEFTAAPSGTFMYHSHFESDKQVMVGLYAPFIIDSPTAPTDPPDVDVTLMLSEWRLVGGQTFAAMPMTGMDPNYFTINGKAFPETETITVKRGQRVRVRLAAIGQAIHPMHLHGLPFKVVATDGYPVPAAAQLTKDTLNVAPGERYDIEFIASESGQWMLHCHILHHTTNDGEEPGGLMLMVNITE
;
A
#
# COMPACT_ATOMS: atom_id res chain seq x y z
N MET A 1 -46.60 31.29 -15.86
CA MET A 1 -46.29 32.68 -15.46
C MET A 1 -46.58 32.84 -13.98
N LYS A 2 -45.53 32.98 -13.15
CA LYS A 2 -45.45 33.41 -11.73
C LYS A 2 -44.26 32.68 -11.09
N GLN A 3 -43.18 33.42 -10.89
CA GLN A 3 -41.99 32.96 -10.16
C GLN A 3 -42.20 33.22 -8.66
N TYR A 4 -41.67 32.34 -7.80
CA TYR A 4 -41.53 32.61 -6.37
C TYR A 4 -40.08 33.00 -6.08
N PHE A 5 -39.87 34.25 -5.65
CA PHE A 5 -38.60 34.72 -5.11
C PHE A 5 -38.55 34.41 -3.61
N TRP A 6 -37.45 33.82 -3.14
CA TRP A 6 -37.10 33.78 -1.72
C TRP A 6 -36.13 34.92 -1.41
N LEU A 7 -36.50 35.79 -0.47
CA LEU A 7 -35.60 36.78 0.12
C LEU A 7 -34.90 36.16 1.33
N VAL A 8 -33.58 36.26 1.41
CA VAL A 8 -32.80 35.99 2.62
C VAL A 8 -32.15 37.30 3.06
N SER A 9 -32.47 37.77 4.26
CA SER A 9 -31.89 38.98 4.83
C SER A 9 -30.55 38.69 5.49
N LEU A 10 -29.48 39.38 5.05
CA LEU A 10 -28.23 39.44 5.82
C LEU A 10 -28.40 40.38 7.03
N VAL A 11 -27.91 39.93 8.19
CA VAL A 11 -27.67 40.80 9.35
C VAL A 11 -26.16 41.03 9.45
N PHE A 12 -25.73 42.28 9.28
CA PHE A 12 -24.36 42.70 9.59
C PHE A 12 -24.29 43.13 11.06
N LEU A 13 -23.39 42.53 11.84
CA LEU A 13 -22.95 43.07 13.13
C LEU A 13 -21.61 43.79 12.95
N SER A 14 -21.62 45.11 13.08
CA SER A 14 -20.42 45.95 13.11
C SER A 14 -20.05 46.27 14.57
N PHE A 15 -18.94 45.72 15.07
CA PHE A 15 -18.33 46.18 16.31
C PHE A 15 -17.37 47.34 16.03
N GLY A 16 -17.57 48.46 16.73
CA GLY A 16 -16.80 49.69 16.52
C GLY A 16 -15.43 49.67 17.18
N LEU A 17 -14.44 50.22 16.49
CA LEU A 17 -13.16 50.62 17.06
C LEU A 17 -13.33 51.93 17.85
N ALA A 18 -12.81 51.95 19.07
CA ALA A 18 -12.53 53.18 19.81
C ALA A 18 -11.14 53.06 20.44
N GLY A 19 -10.19 53.81 19.90
CA GLY A 19 -8.88 54.00 20.52
C GLY A 19 -8.84 55.31 21.30
N CYS A 20 -7.97 55.39 22.32
CA CYS A 20 -7.44 56.65 22.81
C CYS A 20 -6.04 56.41 23.41
N ASP A 21 -5.18 57.42 23.30
CA ASP A 21 -3.72 57.30 23.33
C ASP A 21 -3.03 57.52 24.70
N SER A 22 -1.75 57.13 24.70
CA SER A 22 -0.58 57.83 25.27
C SER A 22 -0.03 57.52 26.68
N ALA A 23 1.32 57.43 26.69
CA ALA A 23 2.29 57.53 27.80
C ALA A 23 2.24 56.46 28.92
N GLY A 24 3.37 55.99 29.47
CA GLY A 24 4.79 56.28 29.19
C GLY A 24 5.66 56.19 30.45
N ALA A 25 6.95 55.88 30.28
CA ALA A 25 8.07 55.90 31.26
C ALA A 25 8.50 54.58 31.95
N ASP A 26 9.83 54.47 32.11
CA ASP A 26 10.64 53.40 32.70
C ASP A 26 10.38 53.09 34.18
N SER A 27 10.69 51.85 34.59
CA SER A 27 11.66 51.63 35.68
C SER A 27 12.23 50.21 35.70
N ASN A 28 13.55 50.08 35.58
CA ASN A 28 14.31 48.95 36.11
C ASN A 28 14.10 48.85 37.64
N GLN A 29 13.98 47.63 38.19
CA GLN A 29 14.70 47.19 39.41
C GLN A 29 14.55 45.68 39.66
N VAL A 30 15.55 45.11 40.33
CA VAL A 30 15.79 43.68 40.55
C VAL A 30 15.22 43.22 41.90
N ALA A 31 14.63 42.02 41.97
CA ALA A 31 14.57 41.23 43.20
C ALA A 31 14.37 39.72 42.95
N THR A 32 15.36 38.91 43.31
CA THR A 32 15.19 37.49 43.73
C THR A 32 15.09 37.47 45.27
N PRO A 33 14.37 36.51 45.90
CA PRO A 33 14.86 35.15 46.12
C PRO A 33 13.71 34.09 45.98
N ALA A 34 13.83 32.79 46.27
CA ALA A 34 14.93 31.96 46.79
C ALA A 34 14.87 30.54 46.17
N ALA A 35 15.76 29.61 46.57
CA ALA A 35 15.70 28.19 46.23
C ALA A 35 15.23 27.32 47.42
N LEU A 36 14.69 26.13 47.13
CA LEU A 36 14.51 25.03 48.08
C LEU A 36 15.17 23.77 47.51
N ALA A 37 16.14 23.23 48.25
CA ALA A 37 16.92 22.04 47.89
C ALA A 37 16.54 20.83 48.76
N ALA A 38 16.77 19.62 48.25
CA ALA A 38 16.49 18.35 48.91
C ALA A 38 17.72 17.74 49.63
N THR A 39 17.49 16.86 50.62
CA THR A 39 18.41 15.89 51.31
C THR A 39 17.65 15.27 52.52
N THR A 40 17.90 14.08 53.10
CA THR A 40 18.72 12.89 52.77
C THR A 40 18.27 11.67 53.61
N THR A 41 17.93 10.53 52.97
CA THR A 41 18.32 9.11 53.26
C THR A 41 18.12 8.51 54.70
N PRO A 42 18.33 7.18 55.00
CA PRO A 42 18.86 6.07 54.19
C PRO A 42 18.26 4.63 54.34
N ASN A 43 18.77 3.71 53.49
CA ASN A 43 19.05 2.26 53.66
C ASN A 43 17.96 1.14 53.61
N ALA A 44 18.10 0.22 52.63
CA ALA A 44 18.59 -1.18 52.77
C ALA A 44 18.03 -2.17 51.70
N MET A 45 18.90 -3.04 51.14
CA MET A 45 18.55 -4.23 50.31
C MET A 45 18.80 -5.51 51.15
N PRO A 46 18.15 -6.69 50.89
CA PRO A 46 18.47 -7.58 49.76
C PRO A 46 17.25 -8.32 49.14
N GLY A 47 17.47 -9.10 48.07
CA GLY A 47 16.41 -9.80 47.31
C GLY A 47 16.30 -11.31 47.56
N MET A 48 15.34 -11.96 46.89
CA MET A 48 15.26 -13.42 46.70
C MET A 48 14.30 -13.79 45.54
N GLU A 49 14.80 -14.65 44.65
CA GLU A 49 14.13 -15.79 43.98
C GLU A 49 12.62 -15.76 43.65
N HIS A 50 12.31 -15.87 42.34
CA HIS A 50 10.99 -16.34 41.88
C HIS A 50 10.92 -17.87 41.91
N ASN A 51 10.11 -18.41 42.82
CA ASN A 51 9.78 -19.83 42.87
C ASN A 51 8.46 -20.11 42.14
N MET A 52 8.41 -21.18 41.34
CA MET A 52 7.17 -21.67 40.71
C MET A 52 6.46 -22.65 41.64
N ASN A 53 5.16 -22.46 41.94
CA ASN A 53 4.14 -23.49 41.69
C ASN A 53 2.72 -23.19 42.25
N SER A 54 1.75 -23.74 41.51
CA SER A 54 0.47 -24.32 41.95
C SER A 54 -0.80 -23.45 42.09
N MET A 55 -1.93 -24.15 41.83
CA MET A 55 -3.34 -23.81 42.07
C MET A 55 -4.02 -22.84 41.07
N ASP A 56 -5.22 -23.12 40.56
CA ASP A 56 -5.97 -24.38 40.47
C ASP A 56 -6.98 -24.29 39.30
N SER A 57 -7.54 -25.42 38.86
CA SER A 57 -8.51 -25.50 37.75
C SER A 57 -9.96 -25.34 38.24
N ASP A 58 -10.74 -24.50 37.56
CA ASP A 58 -12.21 -24.51 37.69
C ASP A 58 -12.86 -24.58 36.29
N ALA A 59 -13.57 -25.68 36.03
CA ALA A 59 -14.16 -26.00 34.74
C ALA A 59 -15.70 -25.85 34.78
N VAL A 60 -16.26 -25.10 33.83
CA VAL A 60 -17.70 -24.86 33.73
C VAL A 60 -18.43 -26.14 33.28
N ARG A 61 -19.43 -26.56 34.06
CA ARG A 61 -20.25 -27.76 33.80
C ARG A 61 -21.28 -27.54 32.68
N LEU A 62 -21.44 -28.55 31.82
CA LEU A 62 -22.58 -28.73 30.92
C LEU A 62 -23.70 -29.57 31.61
N PRO A 63 -24.98 -29.38 31.24
CA PRO A 63 -26.10 -30.16 31.79
C PRO A 63 -26.25 -31.56 31.15
N PRO A 64 -26.95 -32.50 31.81
CA PRO A 64 -26.95 -33.92 31.44
C PRO A 64 -27.95 -34.32 30.34
N THR A 65 -27.73 -35.55 29.86
CA THR A 65 -28.36 -36.26 28.74
C THR A 65 -29.84 -36.59 28.90
N LEU A 66 -30.54 -36.72 27.75
CA LEU A 66 -31.91 -37.23 27.63
C LEU A 66 -31.88 -38.67 27.06
N GLU A 67 -32.79 -39.52 27.53
CA GLU A 67 -32.78 -40.99 27.32
C GLU A 67 -33.21 -41.42 25.91
N ALA A 68 -32.82 -42.65 25.52
CA ALA A 68 -33.14 -43.24 24.23
C ALA A 68 -34.50 -43.94 24.22
N MET A 69 -35.21 -43.87 23.08
CA MET A 69 -36.28 -44.80 22.72
C MET A 69 -36.10 -45.32 21.28
N PRO A 70 -36.31 -46.62 21.01
CA PRO A 70 -36.00 -47.24 19.72
C PRO A 70 -37.21 -47.35 18.78
N GLY A 71 -36.93 -47.42 17.47
CA GLY A 71 -37.82 -48.08 16.50
C GLY A 71 -38.32 -47.20 15.34
N MET A 72 -37.60 -47.27 14.22
CA MET A 72 -38.18 -47.55 12.89
C MET A 72 -37.04 -47.66 11.86
N GLU A 73 -36.70 -48.88 11.47
CA GLU A 73 -36.06 -49.13 10.18
C GLU A 73 -37.17 -49.14 9.11
N HIS A 74 -37.02 -48.35 8.06
CA HIS A 74 -37.48 -48.70 6.72
C HIS A 74 -36.85 -47.76 5.68
N ASP A 75 -36.08 -48.37 4.78
CA ASP A 75 -35.84 -48.02 3.38
C ASP A 75 -35.96 -46.56 2.92
N MET A 76 -34.82 -46.00 2.49
CA MET A 76 -34.73 -45.36 1.17
C MET A 76 -33.28 -45.31 0.67
N GLU A 77 -32.87 -46.34 -0.09
CA GLU A 77 -31.92 -46.12 -1.18
C GLU A 77 -32.56 -45.17 -2.19
N ALA A 78 -32.10 -43.92 -2.26
CA ALA A 78 -32.00 -43.08 -3.47
C ALA A 78 -31.79 -41.61 -3.11
N THR A 79 -30.52 -41.16 -3.11
CA THR A 79 -30.00 -39.95 -3.80
C THR A 79 -28.63 -39.54 -3.23
N MET A 80 -27.62 -40.40 -3.42
CA MET A 80 -26.25 -39.85 -3.52
C MET A 80 -26.11 -39.22 -4.90
N ASN A 81 -26.27 -37.89 -4.99
CA ASN A 81 -25.56 -37.00 -5.93
C ASN A 81 -26.13 -35.56 -5.85
N GLN A 82 -25.82 -34.82 -4.78
CA GLN A 82 -25.73 -33.35 -4.81
C GLN A 82 -24.62 -32.91 -3.86
N SER A 83 -23.37 -33.12 -4.26
CA SER A 83 -22.25 -32.40 -3.67
C SER A 83 -22.37 -30.93 -4.06
N THR A 84 -22.84 -30.10 -3.13
CA THR A 84 -22.50 -28.67 -3.12
C THR A 84 -21.00 -28.53 -3.31
N PRO A 85 -20.50 -27.62 -4.18
CA PRO A 85 -19.06 -27.38 -4.27
C PRO A 85 -18.54 -26.99 -2.89
N SER A 86 -17.64 -27.79 -2.34
CA SER A 86 -16.85 -27.36 -1.20
C SER A 86 -16.10 -26.09 -1.60
N MET A 87 -16.11 -25.09 -0.72
CA MET A 87 -15.25 -23.89 -0.83
C MET A 87 -13.85 -24.35 -1.24
N VAL A 88 -13.42 -23.99 -2.46
CA VAL A 88 -12.14 -24.45 -2.99
C VAL A 88 -11.05 -23.84 -2.13
N GLY A 89 -10.28 -24.68 -1.46
CA GLY A 89 -9.12 -24.21 -0.69
C GLY A 89 -8.13 -23.55 -1.64
N HIS A 90 -7.60 -22.39 -1.24
CA HIS A 90 -6.60 -21.65 -2.00
C HIS A 90 -5.43 -22.58 -2.39
N ASN A 91 -4.94 -22.44 -3.61
CA ASN A 91 -3.92 -23.33 -4.14
C ASN A 91 -2.56 -23.05 -3.48
N MET A 92 -2.20 -23.86 -2.48
CA MET A 92 -0.96 -23.74 -1.72
C MET A 92 0.28 -24.29 -2.46
N ALA A 93 0.14 -24.69 -3.73
CA ALA A 93 1.27 -25.16 -4.53
C ALA A 93 2.26 -24.02 -4.85
N PRO A 94 3.55 -24.34 -5.06
CA PRO A 94 4.51 -23.37 -5.57
C PRO A 94 4.12 -22.93 -6.99
N ILE A 95 4.41 -21.68 -7.31
CA ILE A 95 4.27 -21.14 -8.68
C ILE A 95 5.25 -21.88 -9.59
N SER A 96 4.74 -22.39 -10.72
CA SER A 96 5.55 -23.19 -11.65
C SER A 96 6.63 -22.35 -12.34
N THR A 97 7.85 -22.87 -12.37
CA THR A 97 8.99 -22.35 -13.13
C THR A 97 9.09 -22.94 -14.54
N GLU A 98 8.19 -23.84 -14.93
CA GLU A 98 8.22 -24.50 -16.24
C GLU A 98 8.00 -23.50 -17.39
N GLY A 99 8.94 -23.44 -18.33
CA GLY A 99 8.91 -22.49 -19.45
C GLY A 99 9.20 -21.03 -19.08
N VAL A 100 9.41 -20.72 -17.79
CA VAL A 100 9.60 -19.35 -17.31
C VAL A 100 11.03 -18.87 -17.61
N SER A 101 11.14 -17.73 -18.30
CA SER A 101 12.43 -17.10 -18.62
C SER A 101 12.84 -16.07 -17.56
N LEU A 102 14.13 -15.76 -17.47
CA LEU A 102 14.63 -14.64 -16.66
C LEU A 102 14.05 -13.32 -17.19
N ALA A 103 13.67 -12.42 -16.29
CA ALA A 103 13.28 -11.06 -16.67
C ALA A 103 14.38 -10.36 -17.47
N SER A 104 13.99 -9.67 -18.55
CA SER A 104 14.90 -8.88 -19.40
C SER A 104 15.46 -7.65 -18.68
N ASP A 105 14.68 -7.13 -17.74
CA ASP A 105 14.89 -5.83 -17.10
C ASP A 105 15.20 -5.99 -15.62
N ALA A 106 16.08 -5.11 -15.13
CA ALA A 106 16.54 -5.15 -13.74
C ALA A 106 15.65 -4.32 -12.79
N GLN A 107 14.70 -3.54 -13.29
CA GLN A 107 13.85 -2.59 -12.55
C GLN A 107 12.42 -2.66 -13.08
N GLY A 108 11.43 -2.28 -12.27
CA GLY A 108 10.02 -2.17 -12.67
C GLY A 108 9.47 -0.75 -12.52
N GLY A 109 8.18 -0.58 -12.81
CA GLY A 109 7.48 0.70 -12.63
C GLY A 109 7.83 1.81 -13.63
N GLN A 110 8.55 1.52 -14.70
CA GLN A 110 8.83 2.50 -15.77
C GLN A 110 7.56 2.92 -16.49
N LEU A 111 7.53 4.14 -17.04
CA LEU A 111 6.38 4.63 -17.81
C LEU A 111 6.09 3.72 -19.00
N LEU A 112 4.84 3.23 -19.09
CA LEU A 112 4.33 2.52 -20.25
C LEU A 112 4.13 3.52 -21.40
N PRO A 113 4.85 3.39 -22.54
CA PRO A 113 4.56 4.20 -23.71
C PRO A 113 3.14 3.91 -24.22
N PHE A 114 2.47 4.96 -24.69
CA PHE A 114 1.22 4.85 -25.43
C PHE A 114 1.41 5.32 -26.87
N ARG A 115 0.50 4.86 -27.73
CA ARG A 115 0.24 5.42 -29.06
C ARG A 115 -1.10 6.15 -29.02
N GLU A 116 -1.26 7.21 -29.81
CA GLU A 116 -2.50 7.97 -29.86
C GLU A 116 -3.35 7.54 -31.07
N GLU A 117 -4.62 7.23 -30.86
CA GLU A 117 -5.62 6.93 -31.90
C GLU A 117 -6.88 7.75 -31.65
N ASP A 118 -7.24 8.65 -32.57
CA ASP A 118 -8.47 9.45 -32.52
C ASP A 118 -8.70 10.18 -31.17
N GLY A 119 -7.62 10.65 -30.54
CA GLY A 119 -7.65 11.32 -29.22
C GLY A 119 -7.73 10.36 -28.03
N VAL A 120 -7.51 9.07 -28.24
CA VAL A 120 -7.41 8.03 -27.19
C VAL A 120 -5.94 7.64 -27.01
N LYS A 121 -5.46 7.65 -25.76
CA LYS A 121 -4.16 7.10 -25.38
C LYS A 121 -4.29 5.58 -25.25
N VAL A 122 -3.66 4.85 -26.17
CA VAL A 122 -3.74 3.39 -26.24
C VAL A 122 -2.45 2.76 -25.74
N PHE A 123 -2.59 1.92 -24.73
CA PHE A 123 -1.53 1.19 -24.06
C PHE A 123 -1.67 -0.30 -24.37
N GLU A 124 -0.54 -1.00 -24.46
CA GLU A 124 -0.48 -2.45 -24.72
C GLU A 124 0.21 -3.16 -23.56
N LEU A 125 -0.46 -4.16 -22.99
CA LEU A 125 0.00 -4.97 -21.87
C LEU A 125 -0.02 -6.45 -22.23
N THR A 126 1.00 -7.18 -21.79
CA THR A 126 1.06 -8.64 -21.84
C THR A 126 1.30 -9.17 -20.43
N THR A 127 0.43 -10.06 -19.94
CA THR A 127 0.67 -10.76 -18.68
C THR A 127 1.50 -12.01 -18.92
N GLN A 128 2.67 -12.11 -18.28
CA GLN A 128 3.59 -13.24 -18.45
C GLN A 128 4.28 -13.60 -17.14
N ALA A 129 4.70 -14.87 -17.02
CA ALA A 129 5.54 -15.33 -15.93
C ALA A 129 7.02 -15.06 -16.25
N VAL A 130 7.78 -14.53 -15.28
CA VAL A 130 9.24 -14.35 -15.36
C VAL A 130 9.93 -14.79 -14.07
N LEU A 131 11.20 -15.17 -14.17
CA LEU A 131 12.09 -15.27 -13.02
C LEU A 131 12.60 -13.85 -12.71
N TRP A 132 12.12 -13.27 -11.61
CA TRP A 132 12.40 -11.89 -11.20
C TRP A 132 13.43 -11.87 -10.06
N PRO A 133 14.62 -11.26 -10.25
CA PRO A 133 15.61 -11.16 -9.18
C PRO A 133 15.21 -10.07 -8.17
N ILE A 134 14.88 -10.45 -6.93
CA ILE A 134 14.51 -9.51 -5.85
C ILE A 134 15.72 -9.00 -5.07
N LEU A 135 16.79 -9.80 -5.01
CA LEU A 135 18.04 -9.57 -4.29
C LEU A 135 19.16 -10.33 -5.02
N GLN A 136 20.43 -9.95 -4.87
CA GLN A 136 21.54 -10.68 -5.47
C GLN A 136 21.51 -12.17 -5.08
N GLY A 137 21.40 -13.06 -6.08
CA GLY A 137 21.32 -14.51 -5.87
C GLY A 137 19.95 -15.05 -5.42
N VAL A 138 18.95 -14.19 -5.22
CA VAL A 138 17.59 -14.57 -4.82
C VAL A 138 16.60 -14.14 -5.90
N THR A 139 15.84 -15.10 -6.43
CA THR A 139 14.94 -14.91 -7.56
C THR A 139 13.60 -15.55 -7.26
N VAL A 140 12.52 -14.84 -7.57
CA VAL A 140 11.14 -15.31 -7.42
C VAL A 140 10.53 -15.60 -8.79
N THR A 141 9.51 -16.45 -8.84
CA THR A 141 8.67 -16.64 -10.01
C THR A 141 7.51 -15.66 -9.94
N ALA A 142 7.59 -14.60 -10.73
CA ALA A 142 6.61 -13.52 -10.73
C ALA A 142 5.66 -13.63 -11.91
N TYR A 143 4.37 -13.36 -11.70
CA TYR A 143 3.45 -12.98 -12.76
C TYR A 143 3.51 -11.47 -12.91
N THR A 144 3.69 -10.99 -14.13
CA THR A 144 4.03 -9.59 -14.41
C THR A 144 3.17 -9.02 -15.51
N TYR A 145 3.00 -7.70 -15.49
CA TYR A 145 2.65 -6.94 -16.69
C TYR A 145 3.96 -6.55 -17.38
N ASN A 146 4.12 -6.92 -18.66
CA ASN A 146 5.28 -6.61 -19.51
C ASN A 146 6.66 -7.06 -18.96
N GLY A 147 6.71 -8.12 -18.15
CA GLY A 147 7.98 -8.74 -17.71
C GLY A 147 8.65 -8.10 -16.50
N THR A 148 8.02 -7.11 -15.86
CA THR A 148 8.60 -6.36 -14.73
C THR A 148 7.75 -6.42 -13.47
N VAL A 149 8.40 -6.23 -12.31
CA VAL A 149 7.76 -6.04 -11.01
C VAL A 149 8.25 -4.73 -10.37
N PRO A 150 7.35 -3.79 -10.00
CA PRO A 150 5.98 -3.69 -10.48
C PRO A 150 5.94 -3.62 -12.01
N GLY A 151 4.79 -3.95 -12.58
CA GLY A 151 4.54 -3.70 -14.00
C GLY A 151 4.66 -2.21 -14.36
N PRO A 152 4.64 -1.88 -15.65
CA PRO A 152 4.91 -0.53 -16.12
C PRO A 152 3.82 0.47 -15.69
N MET A 153 4.25 1.66 -15.28
CA MET A 153 3.41 2.76 -14.81
C MET A 153 2.59 3.36 -15.95
N ILE A 154 1.27 3.39 -15.79
CA ILE A 154 0.42 4.23 -16.64
C ILE A 154 0.39 5.63 -16.01
N ARG A 155 0.84 6.66 -16.73
CA ARG A 155 0.74 8.06 -16.31
C ARG A 155 0.01 8.89 -17.37
N VAL A 156 -1.10 9.49 -16.98
CA VAL A 156 -2.03 10.23 -17.84
C VAL A 156 -2.51 11.50 -17.12
N THR A 157 -3.24 12.36 -17.81
CA THR A 157 -3.87 13.56 -17.23
C THR A 157 -5.37 13.31 -17.05
N GLU A 158 -5.97 13.89 -16.01
CA GLU A 158 -7.41 13.78 -15.78
C GLU A 158 -8.21 14.26 -17.01
N GLY A 159 -9.21 13.47 -17.40
CA GLY A 159 -10.01 13.68 -18.60
C GLY A 159 -9.48 12.99 -19.87
N ASP A 160 -8.27 12.44 -19.86
CA ASP A 160 -7.75 11.62 -20.97
C ASP A 160 -8.67 10.41 -21.24
N ARG A 161 -8.89 10.11 -22.51
CA ARG A 161 -9.44 8.82 -22.95
C ARG A 161 -8.32 7.79 -22.94
N VAL A 162 -8.49 6.72 -22.17
CA VAL A 162 -7.52 5.64 -22.02
C VAL A 162 -8.12 4.35 -22.58
N ARG A 163 -7.33 3.66 -23.41
CA ARG A 163 -7.61 2.28 -23.86
C ARG A 163 -6.42 1.41 -23.48
N VAL A 164 -6.68 0.30 -22.80
CA VAL A 164 -5.62 -0.68 -22.45
C VAL A 164 -5.98 -2.03 -23.06
N ILE A 165 -5.15 -2.46 -24.01
CA ILE A 165 -5.26 -3.76 -24.67
C ILE A 165 -4.36 -4.73 -23.90
N ILE A 166 -4.95 -5.69 -23.21
CA ILE A 166 -4.23 -6.75 -22.51
C ILE A 166 -4.23 -8.03 -23.36
N LYS A 167 -3.07 -8.71 -23.41
CA LYS A 167 -2.88 -10.09 -23.85
C LYS A 167 -2.55 -10.95 -22.63
N ASN A 168 -3.24 -12.08 -22.46
CA ASN A 168 -2.89 -13.04 -21.42
C ASN A 168 -1.97 -14.14 -21.96
N GLU A 169 -0.74 -14.22 -21.43
CA GLU A 169 0.23 -15.30 -21.69
C GLU A 169 0.59 -16.08 -20.40
N LEU A 170 -0.16 -15.87 -19.32
CA LEU A 170 -0.10 -16.72 -18.13
C LEU A 170 -0.73 -18.10 -18.43
N PRO A 171 -0.33 -19.16 -17.69
CA PRO A 171 -0.94 -20.49 -17.81
C PRO A 171 -2.38 -20.57 -17.27
N GLU A 172 -2.91 -19.47 -16.73
CA GLU A 172 -4.20 -19.38 -16.05
C GLU A 172 -4.95 -18.08 -16.39
N PRO A 173 -6.27 -18.00 -16.13
CA PRO A 173 -7.03 -16.79 -16.43
C PRO A 173 -6.57 -15.58 -15.61
N THR A 174 -6.84 -14.38 -16.11
CA THR A 174 -6.54 -13.14 -15.39
C THR A 174 -7.54 -12.02 -15.71
N THR A 175 -7.39 -10.88 -15.05
CA THR A 175 -8.16 -9.63 -15.26
C THR A 175 -7.29 -8.41 -14.90
N ILE A 176 -7.79 -7.19 -15.08
CA ILE A 176 -7.20 -5.97 -14.51
C ILE A 176 -8.30 -5.17 -13.82
N HIS A 177 -8.18 -4.95 -12.52
CA HIS A 177 -8.95 -3.97 -11.78
C HIS A 177 -8.20 -2.64 -11.63
N TRP A 178 -8.93 -1.53 -11.73
CA TRP A 178 -8.40 -0.16 -11.77
C TRP A 178 -8.57 0.51 -10.40
N HIS A 179 -7.75 0.12 -9.44
CA HIS A 179 -7.92 0.40 -8.02
C HIS A 179 -8.05 1.90 -7.71
N GLY A 180 -9.27 2.32 -7.37
CA GLY A 180 -9.62 3.69 -7.00
C GLY A 180 -9.99 4.63 -8.16
N ILE A 181 -9.97 4.15 -9.41
CA ILE A 181 -10.33 4.92 -10.61
C ILE A 181 -11.82 4.69 -10.93
N LEU A 182 -12.57 5.74 -11.24
CA LEU A 182 -13.98 5.62 -11.62
C LEU A 182 -14.12 5.18 -13.08
N VAL A 183 -14.19 3.88 -13.31
CA VAL A 183 -14.41 3.28 -14.64
C VAL A 183 -15.88 2.93 -14.90
N PRO A 184 -16.33 2.82 -16.17
CA PRO A 184 -17.62 2.21 -16.49
C PRO A 184 -17.67 0.79 -15.92
N ASN A 185 -18.81 0.36 -15.36
CA ASN A 185 -18.87 -0.89 -14.60
C ASN A 185 -18.36 -2.12 -15.38
N ALA A 186 -18.64 -2.24 -16.68
CA ALA A 186 -18.15 -3.31 -17.56
C ALA A 186 -16.61 -3.28 -17.83
N MET A 187 -15.88 -2.33 -17.25
CA MET A 187 -14.42 -2.16 -17.36
C MET A 187 -13.71 -2.32 -16.00
N ASP A 188 -14.45 -2.68 -14.94
CA ASP A 188 -13.95 -2.75 -13.56
C ASP A 188 -13.08 -3.98 -13.28
N GLY A 189 -13.08 -4.97 -14.17
CA GLY A 189 -12.15 -6.10 -14.09
C GLY A 189 -12.52 -7.24 -13.14
N VAL A 190 -13.71 -7.24 -12.54
CA VAL A 190 -14.08 -8.23 -11.51
C VAL A 190 -14.72 -9.47 -12.16
N PRO A 191 -14.03 -10.63 -12.17
CA PRO A 191 -14.52 -11.83 -12.84
C PRO A 191 -15.81 -12.36 -12.19
N GLY A 192 -16.81 -12.68 -13.01
CA GLY A 192 -18.12 -13.16 -12.56
C GLY A 192 -19.04 -12.07 -11.98
N VAL A 193 -18.60 -10.80 -11.96
CA VAL A 193 -19.41 -9.65 -11.52
C VAL A 193 -19.55 -8.63 -12.64
N THR A 194 -18.44 -8.20 -13.25
CA THR A 194 -18.44 -7.15 -14.28
C THR A 194 -17.93 -7.62 -15.64
N GLN A 195 -17.19 -8.72 -15.68
CA GLN A 195 -16.77 -9.40 -16.92
C GLN A 195 -16.48 -10.89 -16.67
N ASP A 196 -16.22 -11.62 -17.74
CA ASP A 196 -15.61 -12.95 -17.68
C ASP A 196 -14.06 -12.83 -17.53
N PRO A 197 -13.38 -13.85 -16.95
CA PRO A 197 -11.92 -13.90 -16.91
C PRO A 197 -11.29 -14.00 -18.30
N ILE A 198 -10.18 -13.29 -18.50
CA ILE A 198 -9.39 -13.34 -19.73
C ILE A 198 -8.61 -14.67 -19.73
N GLN A 199 -8.97 -15.60 -20.63
CA GLN A 199 -8.37 -16.93 -20.65
C GLN A 199 -6.91 -16.90 -21.14
N PRO A 200 -6.10 -17.94 -20.84
CA PRO A 200 -4.77 -18.10 -21.43
C PRO A 200 -4.81 -18.01 -22.95
N GLY A 201 -4.00 -17.12 -23.53
CA GLY A 201 -3.95 -16.88 -24.97
C GLY A 201 -5.00 -15.87 -25.49
N ASP A 202 -5.95 -15.42 -24.69
CA ASP A 202 -6.94 -14.41 -25.10
C ASP A 202 -6.46 -12.97 -24.86
N SER A 203 -7.20 -12.03 -25.42
CA SER A 203 -7.01 -10.59 -25.22
C SER A 203 -8.32 -9.90 -24.83
N PHE A 204 -8.19 -8.81 -24.08
CA PHE A 204 -9.31 -7.95 -23.69
C PHE A 204 -8.93 -6.48 -23.87
N THR A 205 -9.92 -5.59 -24.01
CA THR A 205 -9.71 -4.15 -24.14
C THR A 205 -10.54 -3.40 -23.11
N TYR A 206 -9.86 -2.75 -22.17
CA TYR A 206 -10.48 -1.80 -21.26
C TYR A 206 -10.50 -0.42 -21.90
N GLU A 207 -11.60 0.32 -21.83
CA GLU A 207 -11.66 1.71 -22.30
C GLU A 207 -12.48 2.60 -21.36
N PHE A 208 -11.87 3.68 -20.87
CA PHE A 208 -12.48 4.61 -19.91
C PHE A 208 -11.91 6.02 -20.04
N THR A 209 -12.45 6.96 -19.27
CA THR A 209 -11.88 8.31 -19.09
C THR A 209 -11.16 8.34 -17.75
N ALA A 210 -9.90 8.76 -17.72
CA ALA A 210 -9.10 8.79 -16.50
C ALA A 210 -9.59 9.89 -15.56
N ALA A 211 -10.25 9.52 -14.45
CA ALA A 211 -10.65 10.44 -13.38
C ALA A 211 -10.89 9.70 -12.05
N PRO A 212 -10.71 10.38 -10.90
CA PRO A 212 -10.18 11.74 -10.73
C PRO A 212 -8.65 11.79 -10.85
N SER A 213 -8.02 12.96 -10.73
CA SER A 213 -6.56 13.05 -10.56
C SER A 213 -6.10 12.44 -9.22
N GLY A 214 -4.95 11.75 -9.19
CA GLY A 214 -4.41 11.14 -7.97
C GLY A 214 -3.41 10.00 -8.19
N THR A 215 -3.01 9.37 -7.08
CA THR A 215 -2.20 8.15 -7.00
C THR A 215 -3.11 6.92 -6.91
N PHE A 216 -3.10 6.11 -7.95
CA PHE A 216 -3.85 4.86 -8.07
C PHE A 216 -2.91 3.71 -8.45
N MET A 217 -3.48 2.53 -8.62
CA MET A 217 -2.75 1.34 -9.06
C MET A 217 -3.70 0.45 -9.87
N TYR A 218 -3.13 -0.49 -10.60
CA TYR A 218 -3.89 -1.55 -11.27
C TYR A 218 -3.29 -2.91 -10.91
N HIS A 219 -4.14 -3.92 -10.76
CA HIS A 219 -3.74 -5.26 -10.33
C HIS A 219 -4.74 -6.31 -10.82
N SER A 220 -4.37 -7.58 -10.80
CA SER A 220 -5.32 -8.65 -11.13
C SER A 220 -6.46 -8.75 -10.10
N HIS A 221 -7.65 -9.10 -10.60
CA HIS A 221 -8.82 -9.44 -9.78
C HIS A 221 -9.25 -10.92 -9.92
N PHE A 222 -8.39 -11.77 -10.51
CA PHE A 222 -8.57 -13.23 -10.58
C PHE A 222 -7.58 -13.92 -9.64
N GLU A 223 -8.06 -14.78 -8.73
CA GLU A 223 -7.27 -15.36 -7.63
C GLU A 223 -6.36 -14.31 -6.97
N SER A 224 -6.92 -13.15 -6.59
CA SER A 224 -6.18 -11.94 -6.22
C SER A 224 -5.18 -12.16 -5.08
N ASP A 225 -5.56 -12.98 -4.10
CA ASP A 225 -4.75 -13.45 -2.98
C ASP A 225 -3.45 -14.15 -3.41
N LYS A 226 -3.45 -14.70 -4.63
CA LYS A 226 -2.30 -15.34 -5.26
C LYS A 226 -1.66 -14.43 -6.31
N GLN A 227 -2.40 -14.02 -7.35
CA GLN A 227 -1.81 -13.32 -8.51
C GLN A 227 -1.17 -11.99 -8.11
N VAL A 228 -1.79 -11.22 -7.20
CA VAL A 228 -1.20 -9.96 -6.71
C VAL A 228 0.03 -10.25 -5.84
N MET A 229 -0.04 -11.27 -4.98
CA MET A 229 1.06 -11.71 -4.10
C MET A 229 2.24 -12.38 -4.83
N VAL A 230 2.15 -12.52 -6.16
CA VAL A 230 3.26 -12.98 -7.01
C VAL A 230 3.60 -11.96 -8.11
N GLY A 231 3.27 -10.67 -7.92
CA GLY A 231 3.81 -9.57 -8.73
C GLY A 231 2.85 -8.90 -9.70
N LEU A 232 1.60 -9.36 -9.82
CA LEU A 232 0.69 -8.92 -10.90
C LEU A 232 -0.04 -7.60 -10.56
N TYR A 233 0.76 -6.55 -10.38
CA TYR A 233 0.35 -5.19 -10.02
C TYR A 233 1.29 -4.12 -10.61
N ALA A 234 0.80 -2.89 -10.69
CA ALA A 234 1.55 -1.74 -11.18
C ALA A 234 0.90 -0.39 -10.78
N PRO A 235 1.65 0.73 -10.78
CA PRO A 235 1.11 2.03 -10.43
C PRO A 235 0.33 2.68 -11.60
N PHE A 236 -0.68 3.48 -11.25
CA PHE A 236 -1.46 4.27 -12.20
C PHE A 236 -1.56 5.71 -11.67
N ILE A 237 -0.94 6.67 -12.33
CA ILE A 237 -0.90 8.07 -11.91
C ILE A 237 -1.77 8.92 -12.85
N ILE A 238 -2.72 9.66 -12.29
CA ILE A 238 -3.55 10.62 -13.01
C ILE A 238 -3.14 12.02 -12.56
N ASP A 239 -2.40 12.75 -13.38
CA ASP A 239 -2.01 14.12 -13.12
C ASP A 239 -3.22 15.07 -13.21
N SER A 240 -3.25 16.08 -12.33
CA SER A 240 -4.25 17.16 -12.40
C SER A 240 -4.13 17.93 -13.72
N PRO A 241 -5.25 18.31 -14.36
CA PRO A 241 -5.23 19.07 -15.61
C PRO A 241 -4.85 20.55 -15.36
N THR A 242 -4.93 21.00 -14.10
CA THR A 242 -4.38 22.27 -13.65
C THR A 242 -3.06 22.02 -12.93
N ALA A 243 -1.97 22.64 -13.41
CA ALA A 243 -0.69 22.56 -12.73
C ALA A 243 -0.81 23.07 -11.28
N PRO A 244 -0.29 22.36 -10.26
CA PRO A 244 -0.28 22.87 -8.89
C PRO A 244 0.56 24.14 -8.84
N THR A 245 0.22 25.06 -7.93
CA THR A 245 0.95 26.33 -7.75
C THR A 245 2.39 26.17 -7.31
N ASP A 246 2.75 25.00 -6.81
CA ASP A 246 4.01 24.69 -6.12
C ASP A 246 4.27 23.16 -6.22
N PRO A 247 4.63 22.65 -7.42
CA PRO A 247 4.86 21.23 -7.66
C PRO A 247 6.08 20.71 -6.88
N PRO A 248 6.16 19.39 -6.60
CA PRO A 248 7.42 18.79 -6.16
C PRO A 248 8.48 18.87 -7.26
N ASP A 249 9.74 19.10 -6.89
CA ASP A 249 10.89 19.01 -7.81
C ASP A 249 11.19 17.56 -8.22
N VAL A 250 10.87 16.61 -7.34
CA VAL A 250 11.10 15.17 -7.50
C VAL A 250 9.84 14.43 -7.05
N ASP A 251 9.28 13.60 -7.93
CA ASP A 251 8.03 12.84 -7.73
C ASP A 251 8.31 11.35 -7.99
N VAL A 252 8.39 10.55 -6.93
CA VAL A 252 8.71 9.11 -7.00
C VAL A 252 7.56 8.26 -6.50
N THR A 253 7.41 7.05 -7.06
CA THR A 253 6.35 6.10 -6.67
C THR A 253 6.97 4.82 -6.15
N LEU A 254 6.58 4.41 -4.95
CA LEU A 254 7.09 3.24 -4.24
C LEU A 254 5.94 2.28 -3.95
N MET A 255 5.90 1.16 -4.67
CA MET A 255 5.00 0.05 -4.37
C MET A 255 5.60 -0.84 -3.30
N LEU A 256 4.84 -1.07 -2.23
CA LEU A 256 5.22 -1.85 -1.05
C LEU A 256 4.56 -3.23 -1.13
N SER A 257 5.37 -4.29 -1.11
CA SER A 257 4.92 -5.66 -1.28
C SER A 257 5.85 -6.66 -0.59
N GLU A 258 5.46 -7.93 -0.62
CA GLU A 258 6.14 -9.03 0.05
C GLU A 258 6.10 -10.31 -0.79
N TRP A 259 6.97 -11.26 -0.45
CA TRP A 259 7.15 -12.52 -1.15
C TRP A 259 7.33 -13.69 -0.19
N ARG A 260 6.87 -14.87 -0.62
CA ARG A 260 7.17 -16.15 0.04
C ARG A 260 8.05 -17.00 -0.86
N LEU A 261 9.28 -17.27 -0.39
CA LEU A 261 10.23 -18.17 -1.05
C LEU A 261 10.62 -19.30 -0.09
N VAL A 262 10.44 -20.56 -0.49
CA VAL A 262 10.84 -21.75 0.29
C VAL A 262 11.61 -22.70 -0.63
N GLY A 263 12.85 -23.04 -0.27
CA GLY A 263 13.65 -24.00 -1.05
C GLY A 263 13.90 -23.57 -2.49
N GLY A 264 13.92 -22.26 -2.77
CA GLY A 264 14.02 -21.71 -4.13
C GLY A 264 12.71 -21.71 -4.93
N GLN A 265 11.59 -22.13 -4.35
CA GLN A 265 10.26 -22.09 -4.98
C GLN A 265 9.44 -20.92 -4.43
N THR A 266 8.78 -20.18 -5.32
CA THR A 266 7.89 -19.06 -4.95
C THR A 266 6.50 -19.58 -4.64
N PHE A 267 5.87 -18.99 -3.63
CA PHE A 267 4.48 -19.24 -3.26
C PHE A 267 3.76 -17.89 -3.13
N ALA A 268 2.43 -17.90 -3.18
CA ALA A 268 1.64 -16.75 -2.77
C ALA A 268 1.93 -16.43 -1.29
N ALA A 269 2.33 -15.20 -1.00
CA ALA A 269 2.52 -14.71 0.35
C ALA A 269 1.15 -14.51 1.02
N MET A 270 0.76 -15.43 1.91
CA MET A 270 -0.52 -15.39 2.59
C MET A 270 -0.31 -15.54 4.10
N PRO A 271 -0.57 -14.47 4.90
CA PRO A 271 -0.42 -14.53 6.36
C PRO A 271 -1.34 -15.58 7.03
N MET A 272 -2.44 -15.93 6.37
CA MET A 272 -3.26 -17.07 6.76
C MET A 272 -2.68 -18.35 6.16
N THR A 273 -2.71 -19.46 6.91
CA THR A 273 -2.18 -20.81 6.57
C THR A 273 -0.67 -21.05 6.74
N GLY A 274 0.09 -20.09 7.29
CA GLY A 274 1.53 -20.27 7.56
C GLY A 274 2.43 -20.02 6.35
N MET A 275 1.92 -19.28 5.37
CA MET A 275 2.67 -18.77 4.22
C MET A 275 3.12 -17.33 4.45
N ASP A 276 3.45 -17.01 5.70
CA ASP A 276 3.96 -15.71 6.12
C ASP A 276 5.18 -15.31 5.27
N PRO A 277 5.19 -14.10 4.69
CA PRO A 277 6.27 -13.65 3.82
C PRO A 277 7.63 -13.65 4.54
N ASN A 278 8.69 -13.97 3.81
CA ASN A 278 10.07 -13.94 4.29
C ASN A 278 10.98 -12.98 3.50
N TYR A 279 10.45 -12.35 2.45
CA TYR A 279 11.10 -11.23 1.78
C TYR A 279 10.11 -10.08 1.59
N PHE A 280 10.62 -8.85 1.67
CA PHE A 280 9.83 -7.63 1.58
C PHE A 280 10.48 -6.70 0.56
N THR A 281 9.71 -6.03 -0.28
CA THR A 281 10.27 -5.33 -1.45
C THR A 281 9.64 -3.96 -1.70
N ILE A 282 10.49 -2.96 -1.96
CA ILE A 282 10.09 -1.70 -2.59
C ILE A 282 10.31 -1.85 -4.09
N ASN A 283 9.29 -1.57 -4.89
CA ASN A 283 9.35 -1.67 -6.36
C ASN A 283 9.98 -2.99 -6.86
N GLY A 284 9.58 -4.11 -6.24
CA GLY A 284 10.06 -5.46 -6.60
C GLY A 284 11.50 -5.78 -6.17
N LYS A 285 12.18 -4.92 -5.40
CA LYS A 285 13.53 -5.16 -4.87
C LYS A 285 13.58 -5.12 -3.36
N ALA A 286 14.38 -6.01 -2.77
CA ALA A 286 14.70 -5.97 -1.35
C ALA A 286 16.05 -5.28 -1.14
N PHE A 287 16.21 -4.56 -0.04
CA PHE A 287 17.48 -3.91 0.29
C PHE A 287 18.62 -4.95 0.35
N PRO A 288 19.84 -4.67 -0.18
CA PRO A 288 20.33 -3.40 -0.71
C PRO A 288 20.07 -3.14 -2.21
N GLU A 289 19.30 -3.98 -2.93
CA GLU A 289 19.04 -3.83 -4.37
C GLU A 289 17.93 -2.81 -4.70
N THR A 290 17.31 -2.21 -3.69
CA THR A 290 16.36 -1.09 -3.84
C THR A 290 17.01 0.15 -4.44
N GLU A 291 16.23 0.93 -5.18
CA GLU A 291 16.67 2.22 -5.72
C GLU A 291 17.09 3.22 -4.62
N THR A 292 17.88 4.23 -5.01
CA THR A 292 18.27 5.34 -4.12
C THR A 292 17.64 6.63 -4.62
N ILE A 293 16.80 7.25 -3.80
CA ILE A 293 16.21 8.57 -4.07
C ILE A 293 17.32 9.61 -3.90
N THR A 294 17.94 10.06 -5.01
CA THR A 294 18.99 11.08 -4.99
C THR A 294 18.42 12.45 -5.35
N VAL A 295 18.57 13.42 -4.44
CA VAL A 295 18.03 14.78 -4.57
C VAL A 295 19.06 15.80 -4.09
N LYS A 296 18.84 17.07 -4.43
CA LYS A 296 19.65 18.21 -3.96
C LYS A 296 19.01 18.90 -2.77
N ARG A 297 19.83 19.54 -1.96
CA ARG A 297 19.41 20.35 -0.82
C ARG A 297 18.43 21.44 -1.28
N GLY A 298 17.32 21.57 -0.55
CA GLY A 298 16.25 22.52 -0.82
C GLY A 298 15.16 22.03 -1.78
N GLN A 299 15.34 20.91 -2.50
CA GLN A 299 14.28 20.35 -3.33
C GLN A 299 13.10 19.85 -2.50
N ARG A 300 11.89 20.04 -3.02
CA ARG A 300 10.67 19.36 -2.56
C ARG A 300 10.58 17.99 -3.18
N VAL A 301 10.45 16.98 -2.35
CA VAL A 301 10.33 15.58 -2.76
C VAL A 301 8.94 15.09 -2.39
N ARG A 302 8.20 14.57 -3.38
CA ARG A 302 6.99 13.77 -3.19
C ARG A 302 7.34 12.30 -3.30
N VAL A 303 6.90 11.52 -2.32
CA VAL A 303 6.96 10.06 -2.34
C VAL A 303 5.53 9.54 -2.29
N ARG A 304 5.13 8.82 -3.34
CA ARG A 304 3.83 8.15 -3.44
C ARG A 304 3.99 6.72 -2.94
N LEU A 305 3.54 6.47 -1.72
CA LEU A 305 3.54 5.14 -1.11
C LEU A 305 2.26 4.42 -1.53
N ALA A 306 2.37 3.20 -2.06
CA ALA A 306 1.23 2.36 -2.42
C ALA A 306 1.44 0.95 -1.88
N ALA A 307 0.65 0.54 -0.87
CA ALA A 307 0.73 -0.81 -0.34
C ALA A 307 -0.19 -1.74 -1.13
N ILE A 308 0.42 -2.68 -1.86
CA ILE A 308 -0.28 -3.71 -2.63
C ILE A 308 -0.23 -5.08 -1.93
N GLY A 309 0.68 -5.22 -0.95
CA GLY A 309 0.78 -6.33 -0.01
C GLY A 309 -0.47 -6.63 0.83
N GLN A 310 -0.41 -7.69 1.62
CA GLN A 310 -1.35 -8.02 2.70
C GLN A 310 -0.85 -7.54 4.08
N ALA A 311 0.43 -7.19 4.19
CA ALA A 311 1.01 -6.59 5.38
C ALA A 311 0.71 -5.09 5.51
N ILE A 312 0.74 -4.57 6.75
CA ILE A 312 0.83 -3.13 7.01
C ILE A 312 2.29 -2.69 7.04
N HIS A 313 2.56 -1.47 6.59
CA HIS A 313 3.92 -0.92 6.51
C HIS A 313 3.98 0.47 7.18
N PRO A 314 4.43 0.59 8.44
CA PRO A 314 4.77 1.86 9.04
C PRO A 314 6.07 2.42 8.44
N MET A 315 5.96 3.16 7.35
CA MET A 315 7.09 3.74 6.63
C MET A 315 7.64 4.96 7.39
N HIS A 316 8.90 4.88 7.80
CA HIS A 316 9.64 5.88 8.58
C HIS A 316 10.75 6.52 7.74
N LEU A 317 10.80 7.86 7.71
CA LEU A 317 11.89 8.65 7.11
C LEU A 317 12.80 9.21 8.20
N HIS A 318 14.11 8.94 8.09
CA HIS A 318 15.11 9.47 9.03
C HIS A 318 15.39 10.97 8.78
N GLY A 319 15.66 11.70 9.86
CA GLY A 319 16.19 13.07 9.83
C GLY A 319 15.21 14.18 9.41
N LEU A 320 14.27 13.88 8.51
CA LEU A 320 13.38 14.86 7.90
C LEU A 320 11.91 14.51 8.15
N PRO A 321 11.12 15.42 8.77
CA PRO A 321 9.68 15.25 8.84
C PRO A 321 9.04 15.50 7.46
N PHE A 322 8.00 14.74 7.15
CA PHE A 322 7.18 14.91 5.95
C PHE A 322 5.75 15.31 6.32
N LYS A 323 5.02 15.88 5.35
CA LYS A 323 3.57 16.08 5.42
C LYS A 323 2.85 14.99 4.64
N VAL A 324 1.71 14.52 5.15
CA VAL A 324 0.75 13.75 4.35
C VAL A 324 -0.08 14.72 3.50
N VAL A 325 0.08 14.68 2.17
CA VAL A 325 -0.55 15.63 1.24
C VAL A 325 -1.67 15.03 0.40
N ALA A 326 -1.75 13.70 0.26
CA ALA A 326 -2.91 13.00 -0.32
C ALA A 326 -3.14 11.64 0.36
N THR A 327 -4.39 11.17 0.31
CA THR A 327 -4.83 9.83 0.77
C THR A 327 -5.71 9.20 -0.32
N ASP A 328 -5.38 7.98 -0.74
CA ASP A 328 -6.06 7.23 -1.80
C ASP A 328 -6.23 8.01 -3.12
N GLY A 329 -5.26 8.89 -3.40
CA GLY A 329 -5.23 9.78 -4.56
C GLY A 329 -5.93 11.14 -4.35
N TYR A 330 -6.72 11.30 -3.30
CA TYR A 330 -7.43 12.54 -3.00
C TYR A 330 -6.57 13.51 -2.16
N PRO A 331 -6.46 14.79 -2.54
CA PRO A 331 -5.60 15.75 -1.84
C PRO A 331 -6.14 16.09 -0.43
N VAL A 332 -5.26 16.04 0.57
CA VAL A 332 -5.54 16.48 1.94
C VAL A 332 -5.49 18.01 1.99
N PRO A 333 -6.56 18.71 2.42
CA PRO A 333 -6.56 20.16 2.55
C PRO A 333 -5.43 20.64 3.46
N ALA A 334 -4.76 21.74 3.11
CA ALA A 334 -3.56 22.22 3.81
C ALA A 334 -3.71 22.37 5.34
N ALA A 335 -4.90 22.69 5.84
CA ALA A 335 -5.21 22.80 7.27
C ALA A 335 -5.35 21.44 8.00
N ALA A 336 -5.45 20.33 7.28
CA ALA A 336 -5.58 18.97 7.78
C ALA A 336 -4.33 18.09 7.48
N GLN A 337 -3.33 18.62 6.78
CA GLN A 337 -2.09 17.90 6.49
C GLN A 337 -1.29 17.65 7.78
N LEU A 338 -1.08 16.38 8.10
CA LEU A 338 -0.32 15.98 9.29
C LEU A 338 1.18 15.93 8.96
N THR A 339 1.99 16.59 9.79
CA THR A 339 3.46 16.42 9.80
C THR A 339 3.80 15.18 10.62
N LYS A 340 4.59 14.26 10.05
CA LYS A 340 5.00 13.00 10.68
C LYS A 340 6.42 12.61 10.26
N ASP A 341 7.03 11.70 11.01
CA ASP A 341 8.24 10.96 10.61
C ASP A 341 7.90 9.51 10.18
N THR A 342 6.72 9.00 10.55
CA THR A 342 6.29 7.61 10.37
C THR A 342 4.81 7.54 9.97
N LEU A 343 4.50 6.81 8.90
CA LEU A 343 3.13 6.65 8.39
C LEU A 343 2.82 5.18 8.15
N ASN A 344 1.77 4.67 8.81
CA ASN A 344 1.25 3.34 8.52
C ASN A 344 0.49 3.36 7.20
N VAL A 345 0.91 2.51 6.27
CA VAL A 345 0.23 2.24 5.00
C VAL A 345 -0.28 0.80 5.06
N ALA A 346 -1.59 0.60 4.99
CA ALA A 346 -2.25 -0.70 5.03
C ALA A 346 -2.59 -1.21 3.61
N PRO A 347 -2.90 -2.51 3.42
CA PRO A 347 -3.28 -3.09 2.13
C PRO A 347 -4.33 -2.28 1.39
N GLY A 348 -4.04 -1.89 0.15
CA GLY A 348 -4.91 -1.08 -0.69
C GLY A 348 -4.72 0.44 -0.55
N GLU A 349 -4.17 0.93 0.57
CA GLU A 349 -4.00 2.37 0.79
C GLU A 349 -2.89 2.97 -0.09
N ARG A 350 -3.12 4.21 -0.52
CA ARG A 350 -2.05 5.06 -1.10
C ARG A 350 -1.91 6.35 -0.31
N TYR A 351 -0.68 6.78 -0.05
CA TYR A 351 -0.38 8.06 0.57
C TYR A 351 0.69 8.81 -0.22
N ASP A 352 0.40 10.06 -0.58
CA ASP A 352 1.44 10.97 -1.05
C ASP A 352 1.98 11.71 0.16
N ILE A 353 3.28 11.56 0.42
CA ILE A 353 4.01 12.33 1.43
C ILE A 353 4.97 13.32 0.77
N GLU A 354 5.13 14.51 1.36
CA GLU A 354 6.07 15.53 0.88
C GLU A 354 7.01 16.01 1.99
N PHE A 355 8.30 16.10 1.67
CA PHE A 355 9.31 16.73 2.51
C PHE A 355 10.18 17.71 1.71
N ILE A 356 10.85 18.61 2.41
CA ILE A 356 11.93 19.44 1.85
C ILE A 356 13.25 18.77 2.22
N ALA A 357 14.12 18.57 1.24
CA ALA A 357 15.47 18.03 1.43
C ALA A 357 16.38 19.06 2.14
N SER A 358 16.13 19.37 3.41
CA SER A 358 16.71 20.53 4.07
C SER A 358 18.14 20.33 4.60
N GLU A 359 18.58 19.08 4.77
CA GLU A 359 19.90 18.74 5.30
C GLU A 359 20.56 17.64 4.47
N SER A 360 21.83 17.87 4.09
CA SER A 360 22.60 16.99 3.23
C SER A 360 23.03 15.73 3.98
N GLY A 361 23.13 14.61 3.28
CA GLY A 361 23.53 13.34 3.86
C GLY A 361 22.74 12.14 3.35
N GLN A 362 22.91 11.00 4.02
CA GLN A 362 22.27 9.74 3.70
C GLN A 362 21.25 9.40 4.79
N TRP A 363 19.98 9.34 4.40
CA TRP A 363 18.84 9.11 5.30
C TRP A 363 18.10 7.84 4.88
N MET A 364 17.72 6.99 5.84
CA MET A 364 16.92 5.80 5.55
C MET A 364 15.44 6.19 5.35
N LEU A 365 14.77 5.56 4.38
CA LEU A 365 13.32 5.40 4.35
C LEU A 365 13.02 3.90 4.46
N HIS A 366 12.34 3.46 5.52
CA HIS A 366 12.11 2.03 5.75
C HIS A 366 10.82 1.70 6.49
N CYS A 367 10.36 0.46 6.37
CA CYS A 367 9.30 -0.07 7.22
C CYS A 367 9.80 -0.22 8.67
N HIS A 368 8.99 0.19 9.65
CA HIS A 368 9.32 0.14 11.08
C HIS A 368 8.79 -1.14 11.79
N ILE A 369 8.34 -2.14 11.03
CA ILE A 369 8.20 -3.51 11.53
C ILE A 369 9.52 -4.22 11.22
N LEU A 370 10.26 -4.61 12.27
CA LEU A 370 11.64 -5.10 12.13
C LEU A 370 11.77 -6.36 11.26
N HIS A 371 10.77 -7.25 11.29
CA HIS A 371 10.71 -8.40 10.38
C HIS A 371 10.73 -7.98 8.90
N HIS A 372 10.10 -6.85 8.58
CA HIS A 372 10.02 -6.32 7.21
C HIS A 372 11.33 -5.63 6.76
N THR A 373 12.32 -5.51 7.64
CA THR A 373 13.69 -5.03 7.33
C THR A 373 14.72 -6.17 7.28
N THR A 374 14.25 -7.39 6.97
CA THR A 374 15.09 -8.60 6.81
C THR A 374 14.94 -9.22 5.42
N ASN A 375 15.92 -10.04 5.06
CA ASN A 375 15.93 -10.94 3.90
C ASN A 375 16.00 -12.39 4.40
N ASP A 376 14.88 -13.10 4.46
CA ASP A 376 14.76 -14.44 5.08
C ASP A 376 15.32 -14.51 6.51
N GLY A 377 15.10 -13.44 7.29
CA GLY A 377 15.59 -13.31 8.68
C GLY A 377 16.97 -12.66 8.84
N GLU A 378 17.71 -12.42 7.75
CA GLU A 378 19.02 -11.74 7.79
C GLU A 378 18.87 -10.20 7.67
N GLU A 379 19.58 -9.45 8.51
CA GLU A 379 19.62 -7.98 8.51
C GLU A 379 20.94 -7.43 7.93
N PRO A 380 20.93 -6.26 7.25
CA PRO A 380 19.77 -5.48 6.83
C PRO A 380 19.15 -6.04 5.53
N GLY A 381 17.84 -5.84 5.35
CA GLY A 381 17.13 -6.33 4.18
C GLY A 381 15.75 -5.71 3.98
N GLY A 382 14.94 -6.30 3.10
CA GLY A 382 13.52 -6.01 3.02
C GLY A 382 13.15 -4.60 2.51
N LEU A 383 12.09 -4.03 3.10
CA LEU A 383 11.51 -2.70 2.81
C LEU A 383 12.35 -1.56 3.40
N MET A 384 13.55 -1.37 2.87
CA MET A 384 14.44 -0.24 3.20
C MET A 384 14.96 0.39 1.90
N LEU A 385 15.13 1.71 1.84
CA LEU A 385 15.89 2.38 0.79
C LEU A 385 16.66 3.59 1.30
N MET A 386 17.56 4.12 0.47
CA MET A 386 18.33 5.31 0.75
C MET A 386 17.71 6.57 0.13
N VAL A 387 17.57 7.63 0.92
CA VAL A 387 17.40 9.01 0.46
C VAL A 387 18.75 9.72 0.59
N ASN A 388 19.37 10.03 -0.54
CA ASN A 388 20.67 10.68 -0.62
C ASN A 388 20.49 12.15 -1.00
N ILE A 389 20.84 13.06 -0.09
CA ILE A 389 20.71 14.51 -0.27
C ILE A 389 22.10 15.10 -0.48
N THR A 390 22.35 15.58 -1.70
CA THR A 390 23.57 16.31 -2.06
C THR A 390 23.41 17.80 -1.81
N GLU A 391 24.53 18.54 -1.79
CA GLU A 391 24.52 20.00 -1.98
C GLU A 391 23.87 20.41 -3.33
#